data_AF-A0A4Q0IZT7-F1
#
_entry.id   AF-A0A4Q0IZT7-F1
#
_cell.length_a   1.000
_cell.length_b   1.000
_cell.length_c   1.000
_cell.angle_alpha   90.00
_cell.angle_beta   90.00
_cell.angle_gamma   90.00
#
_symmetry.space_group_name_H-M   'P 1'
#
loop_
_entity.id
_entity.type
_entity.pdbx_description
1 polymer ?
#
loop_
_entity_poly.entity_id
_entity_poly.type
_entity_poly.pdbx_seq_one_letter_code
_entity_poly.pdbx_strand_id
1 'polypeptide(L)'
;MKHLFFIICCAFFLQLNAQQTQCQGDTIRQWTFDWQKQFLSDRENPEKWDSAHFIEDLQNMPTYKHSPMRMGVFPTPSYDLYPGTFDGIIAANLDIYLPSGQRIACMISGNSKTSLNESIIGYNDVDFYYILAVVTDLPQDTINYDDVNIDGVSRNHPDVISQGYVRISQTDKVDFVAFKSANNDAYAVVNMRLFNLNDGNVVIVVPQEDGSLRSMQIKPDELLSFQTLRSYLTSLFTENKKVNQFISTRCDDFSLIYNRQ
;
A
#
# COMPACT_ATOMS: atom_id res chain seq x y z
N MET A 1 66.55 22.06 49.37
CA MET A 1 66.14 23.45 49.11
C MET A 1 65.14 23.39 47.97
N LYS A 2 63.83 23.41 48.24
CA LYS A 2 62.96 24.59 48.42
C LYS A 2 63.00 25.56 47.23
N HIS A 3 61.79 25.92 46.78
CA HIS A 3 61.41 27.02 45.86
C HIS A 3 61.45 26.64 44.36
N LEU A 4 60.53 27.02 43.47
CA LEU A 4 59.42 27.98 43.51
C LEU A 4 58.44 27.71 42.35
N PHE A 5 57.25 28.27 42.51
CA PHE A 5 56.06 28.35 41.66
C PHE A 5 56.22 29.03 40.27
N PHE A 6 55.28 28.65 39.38
CA PHE A 6 54.46 29.46 38.45
C PHE A 6 54.89 29.84 37.02
N ILE A 7 54.06 29.32 36.09
CA ILE A 7 53.37 29.93 34.94
C ILE A 7 54.20 30.60 33.84
N ILE A 8 54.10 30.05 32.62
CA ILE A 8 53.70 30.81 31.43
C ILE A 8 52.70 29.99 30.61
N CYS A 9 51.51 30.56 30.43
CA CYS A 9 50.46 30.11 29.52
C CYS A 9 50.96 30.20 28.08
N CYS A 10 51.02 29.07 27.36
CA CYS A 10 51.07 29.07 25.90
C CYS A 10 49.72 28.56 25.38
N ALA A 11 48.92 29.50 24.89
CA ALA A 11 47.69 29.25 24.17
C ALA A 11 47.98 28.42 22.91
N PHE A 12 47.65 27.14 22.94
CA PHE A 12 47.50 26.33 21.73
C PHE A 12 46.03 26.37 21.33
N PHE A 13 45.66 27.39 20.55
CA PHE A 13 44.46 27.36 19.72
C PHE A 13 44.70 26.37 18.58
N LEU A 14 44.46 25.08 18.84
CA LEU A 14 44.17 24.13 17.77
C LEU A 14 42.72 24.34 17.38
N GLN A 15 42.53 25.15 16.34
CA GLN A 15 41.27 25.23 15.61
C GLN A 15 40.97 23.83 15.06
N LEU A 16 40.10 23.10 15.77
CA LEU A 16 39.28 22.07 15.13
C LEU A 16 38.43 22.80 14.09
N ASN A 17 38.86 22.74 12.83
CA ASN A 17 37.95 22.90 11.70
C ASN A 17 36.95 21.74 11.78
N ALA A 18 35.93 21.91 12.60
CA ALA A 18 34.67 21.25 12.37
C ALA A 18 34.18 21.80 11.03
N GLN A 19 34.49 21.10 9.94
CA GLN A 19 33.61 21.11 8.79
C GLN A 19 32.25 20.69 9.34
N GLN A 20 31.41 21.66 9.65
CA GLN A 20 29.97 21.47 9.62
C GLN A 20 29.70 21.05 8.18
N THR A 21 29.71 19.75 7.95
CA THR A 21 28.88 19.17 6.91
C THR A 21 27.49 19.65 7.27
N GLN A 22 27.01 20.69 6.59
CA GLN A 22 25.58 20.90 6.46
C GLN A 22 25.08 19.56 5.94
N CYS A 23 24.47 18.77 6.81
CA CYS A 23 23.43 17.88 6.35
C CYS A 23 22.45 18.83 5.66
N GLN A 24 22.52 18.92 4.33
CA GLN A 24 21.40 19.40 3.55
C GLN A 24 20.26 18.50 4.02
N GLY A 25 19.39 19.05 4.89
CA GLY A 25 18.18 18.36 5.25
C GLY A 25 17.50 18.04 3.94
N ASP A 26 17.24 16.75 3.70
CA ASP A 26 16.44 16.31 2.57
C ASP A 26 15.18 17.16 2.58
N THR A 27 15.09 18.05 1.59
CA THR A 27 13.97 18.96 1.50
C THR A 27 12.83 18.08 1.05
N ILE A 28 11.88 17.81 1.95
CA ILE A 28 10.65 17.07 1.66
C ILE A 28 10.11 17.56 0.31
N ARG A 29 10.11 16.68 -0.69
CA ARG A 29 9.65 17.05 -2.04
C ARG A 29 8.18 16.66 -2.14
N GLN A 30 7.30 17.65 -2.18
CA GLN A 30 5.90 17.41 -2.51
C GLN A 30 5.74 17.30 -4.03
N TRP A 31 4.90 16.37 -4.48
CA TRP A 31 4.48 16.34 -5.88
C TRP A 31 3.70 17.63 -6.21
N THR A 32 4.10 18.31 -7.27
CA THR A 32 3.51 19.60 -7.65
C THR A 32 2.69 19.47 -8.93
N PHE A 33 1.83 20.44 -9.18
CA PHE A 33 1.09 20.53 -10.44
C PHE A 33 2.03 20.63 -11.67
N ASP A 34 3.16 21.33 -11.54
CA ASP A 34 4.15 21.43 -12.61
C ASP A 34 4.81 20.08 -12.88
N TRP A 35 5.13 19.30 -11.84
CA TRP A 35 5.62 17.93 -12.00
C TRP A 35 4.59 17.03 -12.65
N GLN A 36 3.31 17.12 -12.26
CA GLN A 36 2.23 16.38 -12.92
C GLN A 36 2.16 16.70 -14.42
N LYS A 37 2.23 17.97 -14.79
CA LYS A 37 2.17 18.41 -16.18
C LYS A 37 3.39 17.93 -16.98
N GLN A 38 4.58 18.01 -16.39
CA GLN A 38 5.80 17.50 -16.98
C GLN A 38 5.72 15.98 -17.20
N PHE A 39 5.26 15.23 -16.19
CA PHE A 39 5.07 13.79 -16.26
C PHE A 39 4.17 13.36 -17.42
N LEU A 40 3.04 14.04 -17.59
CA LEU A 40 2.13 13.77 -18.71
C LEU A 40 2.80 14.02 -20.08
N SER A 41 3.56 15.10 -20.19
CA SER A 41 4.30 15.41 -21.42
C SER A 41 5.39 14.38 -21.71
N ASP A 42 6.14 13.95 -20.70
CA ASP A 42 7.24 13.00 -20.87
C ASP A 42 6.74 11.59 -21.15
N ARG A 43 5.57 11.21 -20.64
CA ARG A 43 4.91 9.94 -20.98
C ARG A 43 4.63 9.83 -22.48
N GLU A 44 4.41 10.95 -23.16
CA GLU A 44 4.16 11.02 -24.60
C GLU A 44 5.43 11.26 -25.41
N ASN A 45 6.61 11.36 -24.76
CA ASN A 45 7.88 11.68 -25.41
C ASN A 45 8.85 10.47 -25.42
N PRO A 46 9.09 9.85 -26.59
CA PRO A 46 10.02 8.72 -26.72
C PRO A 46 11.45 8.97 -26.22
N GLU A 47 11.92 10.22 -26.24
CA GLU A 47 13.26 10.58 -25.74
C GLU A 47 13.39 10.51 -24.21
N LYS A 48 12.25 10.42 -23.50
CA LYS A 48 12.19 10.36 -22.04
C LYS A 48 11.88 8.97 -21.51
N TRP A 49 11.50 8.05 -22.39
CA TRP A 49 11.11 6.71 -22.00
C TRP A 49 12.30 5.89 -21.54
N ASP A 50 12.05 5.07 -20.52
CA ASP A 50 12.96 4.01 -20.14
C ASP A 50 12.84 2.85 -21.13
N SER A 51 13.63 2.93 -22.20
CA SER A 51 13.61 1.94 -23.27
C SER A 51 14.10 0.57 -22.80
N ALA A 52 14.96 0.52 -21.77
CA ALA A 52 15.47 -0.74 -21.25
C ALA A 52 14.37 -1.50 -20.52
N HIS A 53 13.69 -0.85 -19.56
CA HIS A 53 12.54 -1.45 -18.87
C HIS A 53 11.38 -1.78 -19.82
N PHE A 54 11.11 -0.94 -20.81
CA PHE A 54 10.05 -1.23 -21.78
C PHE A 54 10.34 -2.50 -22.61
N ILE A 55 11.58 -2.69 -23.07
CA ILE A 55 11.99 -3.91 -23.79
C ILE A 55 11.90 -5.15 -22.88
N GLU A 56 12.33 -5.02 -21.63
CA GLU A 56 12.21 -6.10 -20.64
C GLU A 56 10.75 -6.50 -20.43
N ASP A 57 9.85 -5.53 -20.26
CA ASP A 57 8.41 -5.78 -20.08
C ASP A 57 7.80 -6.47 -21.31
N LEU A 58 8.22 -6.09 -22.52
CA LEU A 58 7.76 -6.74 -23.76
C LEU A 58 8.21 -8.21 -23.84
N GLN A 59 9.41 -8.53 -23.36
CA GLN A 59 9.95 -9.89 -23.34
C GLN A 59 9.28 -10.74 -22.25
N ASN A 60 8.95 -10.11 -21.12
CA ASN A 60 8.35 -10.75 -19.96
C ASN A 60 6.85 -10.46 -19.85
N MET A 61 6.17 -10.35 -21.01
CA MET A 61 4.76 -9.95 -21.05
C MET A 61 3.94 -10.77 -20.04
N PRO A 62 3.29 -10.10 -19.07
CA PRO A 62 2.57 -10.80 -18.02
C PRO A 62 1.47 -11.68 -18.63
N THR A 63 1.54 -13.00 -18.43
CA THR A 63 0.54 -13.95 -18.96
C THR A 63 -0.71 -14.07 -18.07
N TYR A 64 -0.82 -13.24 -17.03
CA TYR A 64 -1.84 -13.36 -15.98
C TYR A 64 -3.26 -13.22 -16.54
N LYS A 65 -4.06 -14.29 -16.35
CA LYS A 65 -5.43 -14.41 -16.88
C LYS A 65 -6.52 -14.07 -15.86
N HIS A 66 -6.19 -13.86 -14.58
CA HIS A 66 -7.19 -13.93 -13.51
C HIS A 66 -7.42 -12.61 -12.75
N SER A 67 -6.57 -11.60 -12.97
CA SER A 67 -6.75 -10.23 -12.45
C SER A 67 -7.94 -9.51 -13.10
N PRO A 68 -8.60 -8.55 -12.40
CA PRO A 68 -9.74 -7.79 -12.94
C PRO A 68 -9.42 -7.06 -14.25
N MET A 69 -8.17 -6.61 -14.41
CA MET A 69 -7.66 -6.00 -15.62
C MET A 69 -6.43 -6.76 -16.12
N ARG A 70 -6.37 -7.02 -17.43
CA ARG A 70 -5.15 -7.50 -18.07
C ARG A 70 -4.07 -6.43 -17.95
N MET A 71 -2.90 -6.81 -17.42
CA MET A 71 -1.73 -5.92 -17.42
C MET A 71 -1.27 -5.63 -18.86
N GLY A 72 -1.20 -4.34 -19.19
CA GLY A 72 -0.62 -3.86 -20.44
C GLY A 72 0.86 -3.56 -20.28
N VAL A 73 1.61 -3.70 -21.37
CA VAL A 73 2.99 -3.18 -21.47
C VAL A 73 2.92 -1.88 -22.25
N PHE A 74 3.40 -0.80 -21.63
CA PHE A 74 3.42 0.54 -22.19
C PHE A 74 4.72 1.24 -21.79
N PRO A 75 5.25 2.14 -22.64
CA PRO A 75 6.43 2.89 -22.29
C PRO A 75 6.13 3.86 -21.15
N THR A 76 7.12 4.08 -20.29
CA THR A 76 7.03 4.98 -19.15
C THR A 76 8.28 5.86 -19.10
N PRO A 77 8.18 7.14 -18.69
CA PRO A 77 9.35 7.96 -18.44
C PRO A 77 10.32 7.31 -17.45
N SER A 78 11.62 7.54 -17.61
CA SER A 78 12.59 7.10 -16.60
C SER A 78 12.25 7.70 -15.23
N TYR A 79 12.25 6.86 -14.19
CA TYR A 79 11.90 7.27 -12.83
C TYR A 79 12.87 8.33 -12.28
N ASP A 80 14.12 8.33 -12.76
CA ASP A 80 15.16 9.28 -12.34
C ASP A 80 14.90 10.72 -12.80
N LEU A 81 13.91 10.94 -13.68
CA LEU A 81 13.47 12.27 -14.09
C LEU A 81 12.67 13.00 -13.00
N TYR A 82 12.20 12.27 -11.99
CA TYR A 82 11.28 12.77 -10.97
C TYR A 82 11.82 12.59 -9.55
N PRO A 83 11.35 13.41 -8.60
CA PRO A 83 11.63 13.16 -7.18
C PRO A 83 11.04 11.82 -6.71
N GLY A 84 11.64 11.26 -5.65
CA GLY A 84 11.13 10.05 -5.01
C GLY A 84 11.48 8.76 -5.73
N THR A 85 12.76 8.59 -6.12
CA THR A 85 13.31 7.38 -6.74
C THR A 85 12.58 6.12 -6.26
N PHE A 86 11.98 5.41 -7.21
CA PHE A 86 11.19 4.21 -6.92
C PHE A 86 12.02 3.17 -6.16
N ASP A 87 11.51 2.75 -5.01
CA ASP A 87 12.17 1.77 -4.13
C ASP A 87 11.30 0.52 -3.90
N GLY A 88 10.35 0.25 -4.78
CA GLY A 88 9.53 -0.96 -4.74
C GLY A 88 8.04 -0.73 -4.46
N ILE A 89 7.26 -1.72 -4.90
CA ILE A 89 5.84 -1.87 -4.57
C ILE A 89 5.67 -3.13 -3.72
N ILE A 90 4.78 -3.06 -2.73
CA ILE A 90 4.39 -4.20 -1.92
C ILE A 90 3.08 -4.74 -2.48
N ALA A 91 3.10 -6.01 -2.86
CA ALA A 91 1.93 -6.83 -3.15
C ALA A 91 2.09 -8.12 -2.35
N ALA A 92 1.29 -8.27 -1.29
CA ALA A 92 1.39 -9.38 -0.37
C ALA A 92 0.02 -9.90 0.04
N ASN A 93 -0.04 -11.14 0.51
CA ASN A 93 -1.22 -11.70 1.12
C ASN A 93 -0.95 -12.27 2.52
N LEU A 94 -1.99 -12.27 3.35
CA LEU A 94 -1.97 -12.78 4.71
C LEU A 94 -3.33 -13.42 5.02
N ASP A 95 -3.32 -14.60 5.63
CA ASP A 95 -4.54 -15.23 6.14
C ASP A 95 -4.65 -15.07 7.67
N ILE A 96 -5.85 -14.72 8.13
CA ILE A 96 -6.26 -14.76 9.54
C ILE A 96 -7.38 -15.79 9.67
N TYR A 97 -7.29 -16.69 10.65
CA TYR A 97 -8.31 -17.69 10.92
C TYR A 97 -9.09 -17.31 12.18
N LEU A 98 -10.41 -17.15 12.04
CA LEU A 98 -11.29 -16.86 13.16
C LEU A 98 -11.52 -18.11 14.01
N PRO A 99 -11.81 -17.96 15.32
CA PRO A 99 -12.25 -19.07 16.16
C PRO A 99 -13.51 -19.78 15.64
N SER A 100 -14.33 -19.11 14.83
CA SER A 100 -15.49 -19.72 14.15
C SER A 100 -15.11 -20.70 13.04
N GLY A 101 -13.83 -20.76 12.66
CA GLY A 101 -13.33 -21.57 11.53
C GLY A 101 -13.29 -20.83 10.19
N GLN A 102 -13.89 -19.64 10.12
CA GLN A 102 -13.86 -18.83 8.89
C GLN A 102 -12.47 -18.24 8.66
N ARG A 103 -12.08 -18.16 7.38
CA ARG A 103 -10.84 -17.55 6.94
C ARG A 103 -11.08 -16.09 6.55
N ILE A 104 -10.12 -15.24 6.86
CA ILE A 104 -10.03 -13.88 6.36
C ILE A 104 -8.79 -13.77 5.49
N ALA A 105 -9.00 -13.76 4.18
CA ALA A 105 -7.93 -13.58 3.21
C ALA A 105 -7.65 -12.09 3.02
N CYS A 106 -6.45 -11.65 3.40
CA CYS A 106 -6.05 -10.25 3.37
C CYS A 106 -5.09 -9.99 2.21
N MET A 107 -5.46 -9.10 1.29
CA MET A 107 -4.60 -8.61 0.20
C MET A 107 -4.04 -7.25 0.61
N ILE A 108 -2.72 -7.11 0.60
CA ILE A 108 -1.99 -5.96 1.16
C ILE A 108 -1.22 -5.29 0.04
N SER A 109 -1.52 -4.01 -0.17
CA SER A 109 -0.82 -3.16 -1.13
C SER A 109 -0.08 -2.05 -0.40
N GLY A 110 1.15 -1.79 -0.82
CA GLY A 110 1.92 -0.68 -0.30
C GLY A 110 3.00 -0.21 -1.26
N ASN A 111 3.71 0.84 -0.88
CA ASN A 111 4.92 1.27 -1.57
C ASN A 111 6.00 1.62 -0.54
N SER A 112 7.26 1.44 -0.92
CA SER A 112 8.40 1.77 -0.07
C SER A 112 8.46 3.27 0.20
N LYS A 113 9.19 3.63 1.25
CA LYS A 113 9.53 5.01 1.56
C LYS A 113 10.30 5.66 0.41
N THR A 114 9.87 6.86 0.02
CA THR A 114 10.58 7.73 -0.91
C THR A 114 10.55 9.17 -0.39
N SER A 115 11.31 10.06 -1.02
CA SER A 115 11.27 11.49 -0.69
C SER A 115 9.91 12.15 -0.97
N LEU A 116 8.97 11.46 -1.64
CA LEU A 116 7.60 11.95 -1.89
C LEU A 116 6.63 11.62 -0.75
N ASN A 117 6.85 10.55 0.02
CA ASN A 117 5.94 10.11 1.08
C ASN A 117 6.56 10.03 2.47
N GLU A 118 7.85 10.31 2.62
CA GLU A 118 8.55 10.23 3.92
C GLU A 118 7.90 11.05 5.05
N SER A 119 7.32 12.20 4.70
CA SER A 119 6.63 13.07 5.67
C SER A 119 5.31 12.49 6.18
N ILE A 120 4.73 11.54 5.44
CA ILE A 120 3.46 10.89 5.76
C ILE A 120 3.70 9.61 6.55
N ILE A 121 4.68 8.80 6.13
CA ILE A 121 4.94 7.50 6.78
C ILE A 121 5.91 7.59 7.96
N GLY A 122 6.59 8.75 8.12
CA GLY A 122 7.45 9.04 9.25
C GLY A 122 8.63 8.07 9.37
N TYR A 123 8.70 7.34 10.47
CA TYR A 123 9.78 6.38 10.76
C TYR A 123 9.57 5.00 10.13
N ASN A 124 8.41 4.75 9.48
CA ASN A 124 8.15 3.49 8.80
C ASN A 124 8.85 3.45 7.43
N ASP A 125 9.21 2.26 6.99
CA ASP A 125 9.83 2.02 5.68
C ASP A 125 8.80 1.77 4.56
N VAL A 126 7.53 1.63 4.93
CA VAL A 126 6.44 1.25 4.03
C VAL A 126 5.18 2.05 4.30
N ASP A 127 4.51 2.35 3.21
CA ASP A 127 3.18 2.93 3.16
C ASP A 127 2.17 1.86 2.76
N PHE A 128 1.48 1.23 3.71
CA PHE A 128 0.38 0.31 3.38
C PHE A 128 -0.87 1.12 3.00
N TYR A 129 -0.94 1.56 1.76
CA TYR A 129 -2.04 2.41 1.29
C TYR A 129 -3.38 1.66 1.17
N TYR A 130 -3.37 0.32 1.05
CA TYR A 130 -4.59 -0.47 0.92
C TYR A 130 -4.47 -1.88 1.49
N ILE A 131 -5.48 -2.31 2.23
CA ILE A 131 -5.65 -3.67 2.72
C ILE A 131 -7.10 -4.09 2.42
N LEU A 132 -7.29 -5.08 1.56
CA LEU A 132 -8.57 -5.78 1.41
C LEU A 132 -8.58 -6.97 2.37
N ALA A 133 -9.65 -7.18 3.13
CA ALA A 133 -9.85 -8.36 3.93
C ALA A 133 -11.20 -9.00 3.57
N VAL A 134 -11.17 -10.21 3.02
CA VAL A 134 -12.39 -10.92 2.57
C VAL A 134 -12.65 -12.10 3.49
N VAL A 135 -13.84 -12.16 4.07
CA VAL A 135 -14.31 -13.31 4.83
C VAL A 135 -14.72 -14.40 3.84
N THR A 136 -14.16 -15.59 3.96
CA THR A 136 -14.42 -16.73 3.08
C THR A 136 -14.34 -18.05 3.84
N ASP A 137 -15.15 -19.01 3.41
CA ASP A 137 -15.11 -20.39 3.91
C ASP A 137 -14.23 -21.28 3.02
N LEU A 138 -13.69 -20.74 1.92
CA LEU A 138 -12.74 -21.47 1.09
C LEU A 138 -11.40 -21.64 1.82
N PRO A 139 -10.88 -22.88 1.95
CA PRO A 139 -9.56 -23.10 2.48
C PRO A 139 -8.51 -22.48 1.56
N GLN A 140 -7.34 -22.17 2.14
CA GLN A 140 -6.18 -21.73 1.36
C GLN A 140 -5.76 -22.82 0.37
N ASP A 141 -5.61 -22.46 -0.91
CA ASP A 141 -5.04 -23.37 -1.91
C ASP A 141 -3.52 -23.33 -1.80
N THR A 142 -2.97 -24.30 -1.09
CA THR A 142 -1.51 -24.43 -0.89
C THR A 142 -0.79 -25.14 -2.04
N ILE A 143 -1.53 -25.59 -3.05
CA ILE A 143 -0.99 -26.33 -4.21
C ILE A 143 -0.85 -25.40 -5.40
N ASN A 144 -1.94 -24.76 -5.82
CA ASN A 144 -1.93 -23.90 -7.01
C ASN A 144 -1.91 -22.41 -6.68
N TYR A 145 -2.22 -22.02 -5.43
CA TYR A 145 -2.31 -20.63 -5.00
C TYR A 145 -3.26 -19.79 -5.87
N ASP A 146 -4.35 -20.41 -6.36
CA ASP A 146 -5.37 -19.75 -7.22
C ASP A 146 -6.59 -19.25 -6.42
N ASP A 147 -6.60 -19.43 -5.11
CA ASP A 147 -7.64 -18.91 -4.24
C ASP A 147 -7.53 -17.40 -4.02
N VAL A 148 -6.34 -16.84 -4.22
CA VAL A 148 -6.06 -15.40 -4.11
C VAL A 148 -5.06 -14.97 -5.17
N ASN A 149 -5.15 -13.71 -5.61
CA ASN A 149 -4.13 -13.08 -6.42
C ASN A 149 -4.00 -11.62 -6.03
N ILE A 150 -2.78 -11.12 -6.05
CA ILE A 150 -2.48 -9.71 -5.92
C ILE A 150 -1.29 -9.40 -6.83
N ASP A 151 -1.47 -8.39 -7.68
CA ASP A 151 -0.46 -7.87 -8.58
C ASP A 151 -0.28 -6.37 -8.29
N GLY A 152 0.95 -5.89 -8.39
CA GLY A 152 1.29 -4.47 -8.27
C GLY A 152 2.04 -3.98 -9.51
N VAL A 153 1.69 -2.80 -10.01
CA VAL A 153 2.35 -2.19 -11.18
C VAL A 153 2.98 -0.87 -10.78
N SER A 154 4.31 -0.81 -10.86
CA SER A 154 5.09 0.40 -10.63
C SER A 154 5.31 1.25 -11.88
N ARG A 155 4.94 0.77 -13.09
CA ARG A 155 5.11 1.48 -14.37
C ARG A 155 4.32 2.79 -14.49
N ASN A 156 3.54 3.13 -13.47
CA ASN A 156 2.85 4.41 -13.31
C ASN A 156 3.59 5.39 -12.37
N HIS A 157 4.78 5.04 -11.87
CA HIS A 157 5.51 5.83 -10.88
C HIS A 157 5.57 7.32 -11.26
N PRO A 158 5.21 8.24 -10.34
CA PRO A 158 5.07 8.03 -8.90
C PRO A 158 3.73 7.49 -8.43
N ASP A 159 2.75 7.34 -9.32
CA ASP A 159 1.51 6.65 -9.01
C ASP A 159 1.78 5.13 -8.89
N VAL A 160 1.05 4.47 -8.00
CA VAL A 160 1.10 3.02 -7.84
C VAL A 160 -0.31 2.45 -7.94
N ILE A 161 -0.42 1.29 -8.57
CA ILE A 161 -1.68 0.55 -8.69
C ILE A 161 -1.45 -0.90 -8.31
N SER A 162 -2.39 -1.46 -7.56
CA SER A 162 -2.53 -2.88 -7.32
C SER A 162 -3.89 -3.35 -7.77
N GLN A 163 -3.97 -4.63 -8.08
CA GLN A 163 -5.23 -5.29 -8.38
C GLN A 163 -5.15 -6.76 -8.00
N GLY A 164 -6.28 -7.43 -8.02
CA GLY A 164 -6.32 -8.86 -7.80
C GLY A 164 -7.69 -9.33 -7.40
N TYR A 165 -7.73 -10.49 -6.77
CA TYR A 165 -8.97 -11.09 -6.31
C TYR A 165 -8.79 -12.01 -5.10
N VAL A 166 -9.91 -12.28 -4.44
CA VAL A 166 -10.08 -13.38 -3.50
C VAL A 166 -11.23 -14.24 -3.97
N ARG A 167 -11.02 -15.55 -4.16
CA ARG A 167 -12.11 -16.49 -4.43
C ARG A 167 -12.98 -16.64 -3.18
N ILE A 168 -14.29 -16.63 -3.41
CA ILE A 168 -15.29 -16.86 -2.37
C ILE A 168 -16.14 -18.11 -2.65
N SER A 169 -16.07 -18.62 -3.88
CA SER A 169 -16.55 -19.95 -4.25
C SER A 169 -15.74 -20.50 -5.44
N GLN A 170 -16.12 -21.66 -5.96
CA GLN A 170 -15.51 -22.21 -7.19
C GLN A 170 -15.75 -21.33 -8.42
N THR A 171 -16.84 -20.54 -8.43
CA THR A 171 -17.29 -19.77 -9.60
C THR A 171 -17.30 -18.27 -9.36
N ASP A 172 -17.00 -17.80 -8.15
CA ASP A 172 -17.17 -16.40 -7.77
C ASP A 172 -15.99 -15.86 -6.95
N LYS A 173 -15.78 -14.55 -7.04
CA LYS A 173 -14.64 -13.84 -6.48
C LYS A 173 -14.98 -12.40 -6.11
N VAL A 174 -14.24 -11.91 -5.11
CA VAL A 174 -14.14 -10.48 -4.81
C VAL A 174 -12.98 -9.92 -5.60
N ASP A 175 -13.27 -9.06 -6.57
CA ASP A 175 -12.30 -8.41 -7.44
C ASP A 175 -11.98 -7.01 -6.91
N PHE A 176 -10.72 -6.61 -6.96
CA PHE A 176 -10.33 -5.26 -6.57
C PHE A 176 -9.29 -4.63 -7.48
N VAL A 177 -9.34 -3.30 -7.54
CA VAL A 177 -8.26 -2.43 -8.03
C VAL A 177 -8.08 -1.33 -7.00
N ALA A 178 -6.86 -1.11 -6.54
CA ALA A 178 -6.53 0.00 -5.65
C ALA A 178 -5.35 0.79 -6.20
N PHE A 179 -5.36 2.09 -5.99
CA PHE A 179 -4.28 2.94 -6.47
C PHE A 179 -4.03 4.09 -5.50
N LYS A 180 -2.78 4.54 -5.49
CA LYS A 180 -2.34 5.73 -4.79
C LYS A 180 -1.62 6.63 -5.77
N SER A 181 -2.04 7.89 -5.80
CA SER A 181 -1.42 8.91 -6.63
C SER A 181 -0.17 9.50 -5.99
N ALA A 182 0.66 10.15 -6.79
CA ALA A 182 1.82 10.92 -6.36
C ALA A 182 1.46 12.06 -5.37
N ASN A 183 0.21 12.54 -5.41
CA ASN A 183 -0.33 13.52 -4.44
C ASN A 183 -0.81 12.88 -3.12
N ASN A 184 -0.60 11.57 -2.96
CA ASN A 184 -1.01 10.76 -1.82
C ASN A 184 -2.52 10.48 -1.68
N ASP A 185 -3.36 10.94 -2.61
CA ASP A 185 -4.74 10.47 -2.67
C ASP A 185 -4.78 8.99 -3.06
N ALA A 186 -5.57 8.21 -2.33
CA ALA A 186 -5.68 6.77 -2.53
C ALA A 186 -7.14 6.32 -2.60
N TYR A 187 -7.43 5.40 -3.52
CA TYR A 187 -8.76 4.88 -3.79
C TYR A 187 -8.71 3.38 -4.05
N ALA A 188 -9.82 2.71 -3.78
CA ALA A 188 -10.04 1.34 -4.23
C ALA A 188 -11.42 1.18 -4.86
N VAL A 189 -11.51 0.30 -5.84
CA VAL A 189 -12.76 -0.22 -6.37
C VAL A 189 -12.81 -1.70 -6.05
N VAL A 190 -13.83 -2.14 -5.32
CA VAL A 190 -14.05 -3.55 -4.97
C VAL A 190 -15.41 -3.98 -5.51
N ASN A 191 -15.44 -4.90 -6.47
CA ASN A 191 -16.65 -5.29 -7.22
C ASN A 191 -17.54 -4.07 -7.58
N MET A 192 -16.94 -3.06 -8.20
CA MET A 192 -17.59 -1.80 -8.64
C MET A 192 -18.03 -0.83 -7.52
N ARG A 193 -17.76 -1.12 -6.26
CA ARG A 193 -17.94 -0.16 -5.16
C ARG A 193 -16.67 0.67 -4.97
N LEU A 194 -16.81 2.00 -5.02
CA LEU A 194 -15.71 2.95 -4.79
C LEU A 194 -15.48 3.17 -3.28
N PHE A 195 -14.21 3.20 -2.89
CA PHE A 195 -13.72 3.52 -1.56
C PHE A 195 -12.69 4.64 -1.64
N ASN A 196 -12.88 5.68 -0.84
CA ASN A 196 -11.85 6.69 -0.59
C ASN A 196 -10.97 6.20 0.56
N LEU A 197 -9.71 5.86 0.29
CA LEU A 197 -8.84 5.22 1.30
C LEU A 197 -8.32 6.21 2.33
N ASN A 198 -8.51 7.52 2.13
CA ASN A 198 -8.25 8.55 3.14
C ASN A 198 -9.18 8.40 4.37
N ASP A 199 -10.38 7.84 4.17
CA ASP A 199 -11.37 7.56 5.23
C ASP A 199 -11.12 6.22 5.95
N GLY A 200 -10.22 5.40 5.41
CA GLY A 200 -9.75 4.15 5.99
C GLY A 200 -9.15 3.23 4.93
N ASN A 201 -7.93 2.77 5.15
CA ASN A 201 -7.19 1.95 4.19
C ASN A 201 -7.45 0.44 4.36
N VAL A 202 -8.21 0.02 5.38
CA VAL A 202 -8.62 -1.38 5.56
C VAL A 202 -10.08 -1.54 5.12
N VAL A 203 -10.30 -2.24 4.02
CA VAL A 203 -11.63 -2.57 3.50
C VAL A 203 -11.95 -4.02 3.81
N ILE A 204 -13.00 -4.26 4.59
CA ILE A 204 -13.49 -5.59 4.96
C ILE A 204 -14.69 -5.90 4.08
N VAL A 205 -14.70 -7.06 3.42
CA VAL A 205 -15.81 -7.56 2.61
C VAL A 205 -16.32 -8.87 3.18
N VAL A 206 -17.64 -8.96 3.33
CA VAL A 206 -18.35 -10.15 3.82
C VAL A 206 -19.38 -10.55 2.76
N PRO A 207 -19.07 -11.54 1.91
CA PRO A 207 -20.05 -12.14 1.02
C PRO A 207 -21.24 -12.71 1.79
N GLN A 208 -22.44 -12.59 1.24
CA GLN A 208 -23.68 -13.12 1.81
C GLN A 208 -24.19 -14.30 0.99
N GLU A 209 -25.03 -15.14 1.59
CA GLU A 209 -25.62 -16.31 0.91
C GLU A 209 -26.50 -15.92 -0.29
N ASP A 210 -27.08 -14.71 -0.28
CA ASP A 210 -27.88 -14.15 -1.39
C ASP A 210 -27.04 -13.56 -2.54
N GLY A 211 -25.70 -13.67 -2.46
CA GLY A 211 -24.75 -13.13 -3.43
C GLY A 211 -24.44 -11.64 -3.26
N SER A 212 -25.07 -10.94 -2.30
CA SER A 212 -24.71 -9.57 -2.00
C SER A 212 -23.37 -9.48 -1.26
N LEU A 213 -22.68 -8.36 -1.42
CA LEU A 213 -21.42 -8.08 -0.72
C LEU A 213 -21.63 -6.95 0.29
N ARG A 214 -21.41 -7.24 1.57
CA ARG A 214 -21.35 -6.22 2.60
C ARG A 214 -19.92 -5.74 2.77
N SER A 215 -19.73 -4.44 2.95
CA SER A 215 -18.41 -3.85 3.15
C SER A 215 -18.33 -2.91 4.34
N MET A 216 -17.20 -2.91 5.04
CA MET A 216 -16.86 -1.95 6.10
C MET A 216 -15.47 -1.38 5.81
N GLN A 217 -15.28 -0.09 6.07
CA GLN A 217 -13.98 0.57 5.97
C GLN A 217 -13.49 0.94 7.37
N ILE A 218 -12.23 0.63 7.67
CA ILE A 218 -11.57 0.88 8.95
C ILE A 218 -10.29 1.69 8.69
N LYS A 219 -10.07 2.70 9.53
CA LYS A 219 -8.83 3.44 9.60
C LYS A 219 -8.07 2.98 10.85
N PRO A 220 -6.85 2.42 10.70
CA PRO A 220 -5.96 2.17 11.84
C PRO A 220 -5.68 3.49 12.57
N ASP A 221 -5.63 3.43 13.90
CA ASP A 221 -5.29 4.59 14.74
C ASP A 221 -3.81 5.00 14.60
N GLU A 222 -2.96 4.05 14.22
CA GLU A 222 -1.52 4.23 14.02
C GLU A 222 -1.09 3.76 12.64
N LEU A 223 0.00 4.33 12.12
CA LEU A 223 0.61 3.87 10.88
C LEU A 223 1.15 2.45 11.04
N LEU A 224 0.74 1.56 10.15
CA LEU A 224 1.16 0.17 10.15
C LEU A 224 2.58 0.03 9.58
N SER A 225 3.35 -0.89 10.14
CA SER A 225 4.66 -1.32 9.66
C SER A 225 4.67 -2.82 9.42
N PHE A 226 5.70 -3.36 8.77
CA PHE A 226 5.83 -4.81 8.59
C PHE A 226 5.76 -5.57 9.93
N GLN A 227 6.27 -4.96 11.01
CA GLN A 227 6.29 -5.55 12.35
C GLN A 227 4.91 -5.53 13.01
N THR A 228 4.09 -4.50 12.78
CA THR A 228 2.79 -4.33 13.45
C THR A 228 1.60 -4.84 12.62
N LEU A 229 1.75 -4.98 11.31
CA LEU A 229 0.65 -5.32 10.40
C LEU A 229 -0.10 -6.59 10.80
N ARG A 230 0.63 -7.69 11.05
CA ARG A 230 0.02 -8.98 11.39
C ARG A 230 -0.71 -8.92 12.73
N SER A 231 -0.09 -8.36 13.77
CA SER A 231 -0.72 -8.29 15.10
C SER A 231 -1.93 -7.36 15.09
N TYR A 232 -1.86 -6.25 14.36
CA TYR A 232 -3.00 -5.35 14.15
C TYR A 232 -4.17 -6.08 13.48
N LEU A 233 -3.94 -6.75 12.33
CA LEU A 233 -5.02 -7.44 11.62
C LEU A 233 -5.60 -8.59 12.45
N THR A 234 -4.77 -9.35 13.16
CA THR A 234 -5.26 -10.38 14.09
C THR A 234 -6.20 -9.77 15.14
N SER A 235 -5.75 -8.76 15.89
CA SER A 235 -6.58 -8.13 16.93
C SER A 235 -7.85 -7.48 16.36
N LEU A 236 -7.76 -6.86 15.17
CA LEU A 236 -8.91 -6.29 14.46
C LEU A 236 -10.02 -7.34 14.24
N PHE A 237 -9.65 -8.58 13.91
CA PHE A 237 -10.62 -9.63 13.58
C PHE A 237 -10.95 -10.57 14.75
N THR A 238 -10.14 -10.60 15.82
CA THR A 238 -10.40 -11.48 16.97
C THR A 238 -10.94 -10.74 18.18
N GLU A 239 -10.63 -9.45 18.35
CA GLU A 239 -10.90 -8.70 19.57
C GLU A 239 -11.84 -7.50 19.36
N ASN A 240 -11.90 -6.94 18.14
CA ASN A 240 -12.74 -5.78 17.87
C ASN A 240 -14.22 -6.16 17.77
N LYS A 241 -14.99 -5.82 18.81
CA LYS A 241 -16.42 -6.13 18.90
C LYS A 241 -17.25 -5.61 17.72
N LYS A 242 -16.93 -4.41 17.20
CA LYS A 242 -17.67 -3.80 16.08
C LYS A 242 -17.44 -4.58 14.78
N VAL A 243 -16.19 -4.96 14.52
CA VAL A 243 -15.83 -5.76 13.35
C VAL A 243 -16.46 -7.16 13.46
N ASN A 244 -16.34 -7.80 14.62
CA ASN A 244 -16.91 -9.14 14.85
C ASN A 244 -18.44 -9.13 14.73
N GLN A 245 -19.11 -8.09 15.21
CA GLN A 245 -20.55 -7.91 15.03
C GLN A 245 -20.90 -7.70 13.55
N PHE A 246 -20.12 -6.89 12.83
CA PHE A 246 -20.34 -6.67 11.41
C PHE A 246 -20.23 -7.98 10.61
N ILE A 247 -19.18 -8.77 10.87
CA ILE A 247 -18.95 -10.06 10.20
C ILE A 247 -20.05 -11.07 10.53
N SER A 248 -20.52 -11.13 11.78
CA SER A 248 -21.51 -12.13 12.21
C SER A 248 -22.96 -11.80 11.85
N THR A 249 -23.27 -10.55 11.51
CA THR A 249 -24.63 -10.14 11.11
C THR A 249 -24.93 -10.72 9.72
N ARG A 250 -26.05 -11.44 9.55
CA ARG A 250 -26.54 -11.92 8.25
C ARG A 250 -27.60 -10.98 7.67
N CYS A 251 -27.70 -10.91 6.34
CA CYS A 251 -28.68 -10.08 5.61
C CYS A 251 -30.10 -10.66 5.57
N ASP A 252 -30.32 -11.85 6.12
CA ASP A 252 -31.58 -12.61 6.07
C ASP A 252 -32.77 -11.87 6.71
N ASP A 253 -32.53 -10.74 7.40
CA ASP A 253 -33.52 -9.90 8.05
C ASP A 253 -33.91 -8.66 7.19
N PHE A 254 -34.28 -8.89 5.94
CA PHE A 254 -34.92 -7.86 5.08
C PHE A 254 -36.26 -7.37 5.64
N SER A 255 -36.81 -8.03 6.67
CA SER A 255 -38.00 -7.57 7.39
C SER A 255 -37.81 -6.22 8.06
N LEU A 256 -36.57 -5.82 8.39
CA LEU A 256 -36.26 -4.52 8.98
C LEU A 256 -36.20 -3.37 7.96
N ILE A 257 -36.05 -3.67 6.66
CA ILE A 257 -35.92 -2.67 5.60
C ILE A 257 -37.30 -2.31 5.01
N TYR A 258 -38.19 -3.30 4.88
CA TYR A 258 -39.54 -3.07 4.34
C TYR A 258 -40.57 -2.56 5.36
N ASN A 259 -40.34 -2.75 6.67
CA ASN A 259 -41.23 -2.22 7.72
C ASN A 259 -40.99 -0.73 8.05
N ARG A 260 -40.24 0.00 7.20
CA ARG A 260 -40.06 1.46 7.28
C ARG A 260 -40.63 2.20 6.06
N GLN A 261 -41.74 1.71 5.50
CA GLN A 261 -42.58 2.47 4.57
C GLN A 261 -43.94 2.77 5.20
#